data_AF-A0ABD5DFB3-F1
#
_entry.id   AF-A0ABD5DFB3-F1
#
_cell.length_a   1.000
_cell.length_b   1.000
_cell.length_c   1.000
_cell.angle_alpha   90.00
_cell.angle_beta   90.00
_cell.angle_gamma   90.00
#
_symmetry.space_group_name_H-M   'P 1'
#
loop_
_entity.id
_entity.type
_entity.pdbx_description
1 polymer ?
#
loop_
_entity_poly.entity_id
_entity_poly.type
_entity_poly.pdbx_seq_one_letter_code
_entity_poly.pdbx_strand_id
1 'polypeptide(L)'
;SMCIRDRFKAPELARRDIVAFLGASYFRAVDSTYQYGLSARGLAVDTFTDTPEEFPDFTSFWFETVKGDATVFTVYALLDSPSITGAYKFTIHCQDTQVIMDVENHLYARKDIKQLGIAPMTSM
;
A
#
# COMPACT_ATOMS: atom_id res chain seq x y z
N SER A 1 8.93 3.19 -6.20
CA SER A 1 7.80 4.11 -6.40
C SER A 1 6.95 3.62 -7.55
N MET A 2 5.64 3.49 -7.35
CA MET A 2 4.68 3.00 -8.34
C MET A 2 3.34 3.72 -8.17
N CYS A 3 2.80 4.25 -9.26
CA CYS A 3 1.43 4.79 -9.31
C CYS A 3 0.58 3.92 -10.23
N ILE A 4 -0.65 3.63 -9.80
CA ILE A 4 -1.64 2.89 -10.57
C ILE A 4 -2.67 3.88 -11.11
N ARG A 5 -2.88 3.83 -12.42
CA ARG A 5 -3.78 4.73 -13.14
C ARG A 5 -5.16 4.13 -13.32
N ASP A 6 -6.13 5.03 -13.45
CA ASP A 6 -7.54 4.71 -13.62
C ASP A 6 -7.86 4.07 -14.99
N ARG A 7 -7.57 2.78 -15.15
CA ARG A 7 -8.13 1.96 -16.25
C ARG A 7 -9.45 1.27 -15.87
N PHE A 8 -9.89 1.43 -14.62
CA PHE A 8 -10.95 0.63 -14.02
C PHE A 8 -12.28 1.38 -13.88
N LYS A 9 -12.30 2.69 -14.14
CA LYS A 9 -13.53 3.48 -14.34
C LYS A 9 -13.71 3.83 -15.82
N ALA A 10 -14.72 3.25 -16.48
CA ALA A 10 -15.17 3.71 -17.80
C ALA A 10 -16.00 5.01 -17.66
N PRO A 11 -15.95 6.01 -18.58
CA PRO A 11 -15.25 6.08 -19.85
C PRO A 11 -14.14 7.17 -19.86
N GLU A 12 -13.42 7.42 -18.77
CA GLU A 12 -12.32 8.40 -18.75
C GLU A 12 -10.97 7.69 -18.76
N LEU A 13 -10.49 7.37 -19.97
CA LEU A 13 -9.15 6.82 -20.19
C LEU A 13 -8.07 7.76 -19.59
N ALA A 14 -7.52 7.34 -18.45
CA ALA A 14 -6.12 7.56 -18.06
C ALA A 14 -5.60 9.01 -17.96
N ARG A 15 -6.06 9.79 -16.97
CA ARG A 15 -5.34 11.02 -16.57
C ARG A 15 -4.88 11.11 -15.13
N ARG A 16 -5.41 10.31 -14.21
CA ARG A 16 -5.16 10.50 -12.77
C ARG A 16 -4.75 9.19 -12.09
N ASP A 17 -3.79 9.30 -11.18
CA ASP A 17 -3.35 8.19 -10.34
C ASP A 17 -4.39 7.97 -9.24
N ILE A 18 -4.84 6.74 -9.06
CA ILE A 18 -5.88 6.38 -8.07
C ILE A 18 -5.28 5.74 -6.82
N VAL A 19 -4.13 5.11 -6.97
CA VAL A 19 -3.37 4.47 -5.91
C VAL A 19 -1.89 4.75 -6.15
N ALA A 20 -1.16 5.11 -5.09
CA ALA A 20 0.27 5.32 -5.15
C ALA A 20 0.98 4.57 -4.01
N PHE A 21 2.03 3.83 -4.36
CA PHE A 21 2.98 3.21 -3.45
C PHE A 21 4.32 3.96 -3.60
N LEU A 22 4.65 4.83 -2.65
CA LEU A 22 5.78 5.73 -2.78
C LEU A 22 6.45 6.05 -1.44
N GLY A 23 7.75 5.75 -1.37
CA GLY A 23 8.58 5.94 -0.18
C GLY A 23 8.33 4.84 0.85
N ALA A 24 9.38 4.17 1.33
CA ALA A 24 9.28 3.04 2.26
C ALA A 24 8.11 2.09 1.89
N SER A 25 7.31 1.72 2.88
CA SER A 25 6.09 0.91 2.71
C SER A 25 4.84 1.78 2.68
N TYR A 26 4.94 3.06 2.33
CA TYR A 26 3.78 3.95 2.29
C TYR A 26 2.92 3.70 1.05
N PHE A 27 1.62 3.77 1.26
CA PHE A 27 0.64 3.73 0.19
C PHE A 27 -0.56 4.63 0.51
N ARG A 28 -1.18 5.12 -0.55
CA ARG A 28 -2.33 6.04 -0.48
C ARG A 28 -3.27 5.80 -1.64
N ALA A 29 -4.54 6.10 -1.40
CA ALA A 29 -5.59 6.05 -2.40
C ALA A 29 -6.33 7.38 -2.46
N VAL A 30 -7.01 7.62 -3.57
CA VAL A 30 -7.90 8.77 -3.73
C VAL A 30 -9.36 8.33 -3.65
N ASP A 31 -10.24 9.29 -3.39
CA ASP A 31 -11.68 9.16 -3.53
C ASP A 31 -12.16 9.81 -4.84
N SER A 32 -13.47 10.04 -4.99
CA SER A 32 -14.05 10.74 -6.15
C SER A 32 -13.51 12.16 -6.40
N THR A 33 -12.86 12.79 -5.41
CA THR A 33 -12.26 14.12 -5.57
C THR A 33 -10.87 14.07 -6.22
N TYR A 34 -10.27 12.87 -6.33
CA TYR A 34 -8.90 12.64 -6.79
C TYR A 34 -7.83 13.33 -5.95
N GLN A 35 -8.16 13.76 -4.73
CA GLN A 35 -7.18 14.29 -3.79
C GLN A 35 -6.56 13.17 -2.96
N TYR A 36 -5.25 13.24 -2.78
CA TYR A 36 -4.56 12.38 -1.81
C TYR A 36 -4.74 12.96 -0.41
N GLY A 37 -5.35 12.17 0.48
CA GLY A 37 -5.46 12.48 1.89
C GLY A 37 -4.39 11.76 2.72
N LEU A 38 -4.87 11.06 3.74
CA LEU A 38 -4.08 10.25 4.66
C LEU A 38 -3.23 9.19 3.92
N SER A 39 -2.03 8.92 4.43
CA SER A 39 -1.18 7.82 3.94
C SER A 39 -1.16 6.68 4.94
N ALA A 40 -1.33 5.45 4.45
CA ALA A 40 -1.09 4.23 5.22
C ALA A 40 0.36 3.76 5.03
N ARG A 41 0.87 2.96 5.96
CA ARG A 41 2.12 2.19 5.74
C ARG A 41 1.84 0.70 5.86
N GLY A 42 2.64 -0.11 5.17
CA GLY A 42 2.61 -1.55 5.34
C GLY A 42 2.90 -1.94 6.79
N LEU A 43 3.91 -1.31 7.39
CA LEU A 43 4.35 -1.61 8.74
C LEU A 43 5.04 -0.41 9.38
N ALA A 44 4.93 -0.28 10.70
CA ALA A 44 5.72 0.66 11.51
C ALA A 44 6.59 -0.15 12.50
N VAL A 45 7.88 0.17 12.58
CA VAL A 45 8.85 -0.58 13.39
C VAL A 45 9.57 0.41 14.31
N ASP A 46 9.44 0.19 15.61
CA ASP A 46 10.11 0.97 16.66
C ASP A 46 9.83 2.49 16.64
N THR A 47 8.69 2.90 16.05
CA THR A 47 8.20 4.28 16.08
C THR A 47 7.98 4.76 17.51
N PHE A 48 8.50 5.94 17.86
CA PHE A 48 8.36 6.55 19.20
C PHE A 48 8.94 5.68 20.35
N THR A 49 9.98 4.90 20.05
CA THR A 49 10.76 4.16 21.06
C THR A 49 12.05 4.89 21.43
N ASP A 50 12.85 4.28 22.32
CA ASP A 50 14.21 4.72 22.67
C ASP A 50 15.25 4.35 21.60
N THR A 51 14.87 3.59 20.57
CA THR A 51 15.68 3.22 19.42
C THR A 51 15.22 3.97 18.15
N PRO A 52 16.10 4.17 17.15
CA PRO A 52 15.69 4.80 15.89
C PRO A 52 14.56 4.03 15.22
N GLU A 53 13.55 4.74 14.71
CA GLU A 53 12.47 4.16 13.91
C GLU A 53 13.05 3.53 12.63
N GLU A 54 12.63 2.29 12.36
CA GLU A 54 12.95 1.59 11.11
C GLU A 54 11.78 1.75 10.14
N PHE A 55 12.09 2.03 8.87
CA PHE A 55 11.12 2.25 7.81
C PHE A 55 11.24 1.13 6.77
N PRO A 56 10.44 0.05 6.87
CA PRO A 56 10.48 -1.03 5.89
C PRO A 56 10.01 -0.56 4.52
N ASP A 57 10.62 -1.08 3.45
CA ASP A 57 10.32 -0.73 2.06
C ASP A 57 9.47 -1.79 1.37
N PHE A 58 8.56 -1.37 0.49
CA PHE A 58 8.04 -2.29 -0.54
C PHE A 58 9.03 -2.36 -1.71
N THR A 59 9.73 -3.49 -1.84
CA THR A 59 10.87 -3.65 -2.76
C THR A 59 10.51 -4.30 -4.09
N SER A 60 9.40 -5.04 -4.14
CA SER A 60 8.95 -5.73 -5.36
C SER A 60 7.43 -5.81 -5.39
N PHE A 61 6.86 -5.77 -6.60
CA PHE A 61 5.43 -5.80 -6.83
C PHE A 61 5.09 -6.81 -7.93
N TRP A 62 3.99 -7.54 -7.75
CA TRP A 62 3.43 -8.46 -8.75
C TRP A 62 1.95 -8.18 -8.92
N PHE A 63 1.49 -8.16 -10.16
CA PHE A 63 0.10 -7.88 -10.50
C PHE A 63 -0.56 -9.13 -11.05
N GLU A 64 -1.77 -9.40 -10.59
CA GLU A 64 -2.63 -10.34 -11.31
C GLU A 64 -3.11 -9.72 -12.62
N THR A 65 -3.23 -10.55 -13.65
CA THR A 65 -3.80 -10.11 -14.92
C THR A 65 -5.31 -10.04 -14.77
N VAL A 66 -5.85 -8.84 -14.95
CA VAL A 66 -7.29 -8.56 -14.86
C VAL A 66 -7.97 -8.57 -16.21
N LYS A 67 -9.28 -8.85 -16.22
CA LYS A 67 -10.13 -8.69 -17.40
C LYS A 67 -10.32 -7.20 -17.71
N GLY A 68 -10.61 -6.87 -18.97
CA GLY A 68 -10.64 -5.49 -19.45
C GLY A 68 -11.68 -4.57 -18.80
N ASP A 69 -12.68 -5.14 -18.13
CA ASP A 69 -13.80 -4.47 -17.46
C ASP A 69 -13.80 -4.68 -15.93
N ALA A 70 -12.74 -5.28 -15.37
CA ALA A 70 -12.67 -5.52 -13.93
C ALA A 70 -12.60 -4.20 -13.16
N THR A 71 -13.32 -4.07 -12.05
CA THR A 71 -13.18 -2.94 -11.11
C THR A 71 -12.38 -3.30 -9.86
N VAL A 72 -11.90 -4.54 -9.81
CA VAL A 72 -11.11 -5.10 -8.71
C VAL A 72 -9.85 -5.70 -9.30
N PHE A 73 -8.71 -5.44 -8.67
CA PHE A 73 -7.44 -6.04 -9.05
C PHE A 73 -6.59 -6.34 -7.82
N THR A 74 -5.72 -7.34 -7.96
CA THR A 74 -4.84 -7.78 -6.88
C THR A 74 -3.39 -7.41 -7.16
N VAL A 75 -2.74 -6.85 -6.15
CA VAL A 75 -1.30 -6.52 -6.15
C VAL A 75 -0.64 -7.22 -4.99
N TYR A 76 0.40 -7.97 -5.27
CA TYR A 76 1.29 -8.51 -4.25
C TYR A 76 2.49 -7.59 -4.08
N ALA A 77 2.95 -7.41 -2.84
CA ALA A 77 4.16 -6.65 -2.56
C ALA A 77 5.06 -7.39 -1.57
N LEU A 78 6.37 -7.33 -1.82
CA LEU A 78 7.39 -7.78 -0.87
C LEU A 78 7.79 -6.59 0.00
N LEU A 79 7.59 -6.71 1.30
CA LEU A 79 8.12 -5.80 2.31
C LEU A 79 9.48 -6.33 2.79
N ASP A 80 10.50 -5.48 2.82
CA ASP A 80 11.83 -5.86 3.28
C ASP A 80 12.50 -4.74 4.06
N SER A 81 13.23 -5.14 5.09
CA SER A 81 14.02 -4.26 5.96
C SER A 81 15.06 -5.07 6.74
N PRO A 82 16.00 -4.39 7.46
CA PRO A 82 17.01 -5.08 8.26
C PRO A 82 16.44 -6.01 9.34
N SER A 83 15.30 -5.65 9.95
CA SER A 83 14.75 -6.36 11.09
C SER A 83 13.53 -7.22 10.76
N ILE A 84 12.89 -7.03 9.61
CA ILE A 84 11.67 -7.77 9.22
C ILE A 84 11.52 -7.89 7.71
N THR A 85 10.85 -8.95 7.26
CA THR A 85 10.37 -9.07 5.90
C THR A 85 8.90 -9.51 5.92
N GLY A 86 8.16 -9.25 4.86
CA GLY A 86 6.78 -9.67 4.78
C GLY A 86 6.25 -9.75 3.36
N ALA A 87 5.22 -10.57 3.18
CA ALA A 87 4.47 -10.66 1.94
C ALA A 87 3.11 -10.01 2.15
N TYR A 88 2.73 -9.12 1.24
CA TYR A 88 1.45 -8.42 1.25
C TYR A 88 0.63 -8.80 0.04
N LYS A 89 -0.69 -8.89 0.22
CA LYS A 89 -1.68 -8.98 -0.86
C LYS A 89 -2.69 -7.86 -0.65
N PHE A 90 -2.75 -6.96 -1.63
CA PHE A 90 -3.72 -5.88 -1.71
C PHE A 90 -4.78 -6.28 -2.71
N THR A 91 -6.01 -6.48 -2.26
CA THR A 91 -7.18 -6.56 -3.15
C THR A 91 -7.81 -5.17 -3.21
N ILE A 92 -7.67 -4.52 -4.36
CA ILE A 92 -8.02 -3.11 -4.53
C ILE A 92 -9.34 -3.03 -5.30
N HIS A 93 -10.36 -2.50 -4.64
CA HIS A 93 -11.69 -2.28 -5.18
C HIS A 93 -11.85 -0.81 -5.58
N CYS A 94 -11.88 -0.55 -6.88
CA CYS A 94 -12.13 0.77 -7.45
C CYS A 94 -13.64 0.99 -7.56
N GLN A 95 -14.25 1.58 -6.52
CA GLN A 95 -15.68 1.94 -6.53
C GLN A 95 -15.87 3.35 -7.07
N ASP A 96 -17.11 3.72 -7.40
CA ASP A 96 -17.44 5.01 -7.99
C ASP A 96 -17.00 6.19 -7.11
N THR A 97 -17.22 6.10 -5.79
CA THR A 97 -16.95 7.18 -4.83
C THR A 97 -15.64 7.02 -4.06
N GLN A 98 -15.07 5.82 -4.00
CA GLN A 98 -13.92 5.52 -3.13
C GLN A 98 -13.10 4.34 -3.65
N VAL A 99 -11.89 4.20 -3.12
CA VAL A 99 -11.06 3.00 -3.29
C VAL A 99 -11.00 2.26 -1.96
N ILE A 100 -11.39 1.00 -1.94
CA ILE A 100 -11.25 0.12 -0.78
C ILE A 100 -10.10 -0.85 -1.02
N MET A 101 -9.25 -1.05 -0.02
CA MET A 101 -8.15 -2.01 -0.08
C MET A 101 -8.29 -3.02 1.04
N ASP A 102 -8.50 -4.28 0.66
CA ASP A 102 -8.33 -5.39 1.59
C ASP A 102 -6.85 -5.78 1.60
N VAL A 103 -6.24 -5.71 2.78
CA VAL A 103 -4.79 -5.92 2.94
C VAL A 103 -4.55 -7.14 3.81
N GLU A 104 -4.02 -8.19 3.19
CA GLU A 104 -3.53 -9.38 3.87
C GLU A 104 -2.00 -9.30 3.96
N ASN A 105 -1.42 -9.72 5.09
CA ASN A 105 0.03 -9.77 5.24
C ASN A 105 0.50 -10.98 6.02
N HIS A 106 1.72 -11.42 5.70
CA HIS A 106 2.48 -12.39 6.45
C HIS A 106 3.83 -11.78 6.78
N LEU A 107 4.13 -11.65 8.07
CA LEU A 107 5.31 -10.95 8.57
C LEU A 107 6.28 -11.93 9.24
N TYR A 108 7.57 -11.74 8.97
CA TYR A 108 8.66 -12.59 9.45
C TYR A 108 9.76 -11.71 10.03
N ALA A 109 9.81 -11.62 11.36
CA ALA A 109 10.87 -10.92 12.06
C ALA A 109 12.21 -11.64 11.85
N ARG A 110 13.25 -10.87 11.48
CA ARG A 110 14.64 -11.33 11.37
C ARG A 110 15.42 -11.12 12.66
N LYS A 111 14.95 -10.21 13.51
CA LYS A 111 15.51 -9.80 14.79
C LYS A 111 14.39 -9.44 15.76
N ASP A 112 14.72 -9.27 17.04
CA ASP A 112 13.78 -8.78 18.03
C ASP A 112 13.38 -7.33 17.71
N ILE A 113 12.07 -7.07 17.76
CA ILE A 113 11.46 -5.75 17.50
C ILE A 113 10.77 -5.33 18.79
N LYS A 114 11.02 -4.10 19.28
CA LYS A 114 10.43 -3.63 20.53
C LYS A 114 8.97 -3.24 20.34
N GLN A 115 8.67 -2.55 19.25
CA GLN A 115 7.33 -2.09 18.94
C GLN A 115 7.00 -2.32 17.47
N LEU A 116 5.93 -3.08 17.23
CA LEU A 116 5.44 -3.40 15.90
C LEU A 116 4.05 -2.77 15.70
N GLY A 117 3.94 -1.81 14.79
CA GLY A 117 2.68 -1.16 14.43
C GLY A 117 2.04 -1.80 13.21
N ILE A 118 0.84 -2.36 13.38
CA ILE A 118 0.03 -2.98 12.32
C ILE A 118 -1.00 -1.98 11.80
N ALA A 119 -1.21 -1.98 10.47
CA ALA A 119 -2.10 -1.04 9.78
C ALA A 119 -1.89 0.45 10.17
N PRO A 120 -0.63 0.95 10.22
CA PRO A 120 -0.34 2.32 10.61
C PRO A 120 -0.89 3.33 9.59
N MET A 121 -1.35 4.45 10.12
CA MET A 121 -1.91 5.58 9.37
C MET A 121 -1.21 6.88 9.77
N THR A 122 -0.93 7.76 8.81
CA THR A 122 -0.24 9.04 9.03
C THR A 122 -0.92 10.17 8.23
N SER A 123 -1.26 11.26 8.91
CA SER A 123 -1.75 12.52 8.33
C SER A 123 -0.85 13.68 8.76
N MET A 124 -0.93 14.80 8.04
CA MET A 124 -0.47 16.12 8.49
C MET A 124 -1.61 16.83 9.23
#